data_AF-A0A957GIJ4-F1
#
_entry.id   AF-A0A957GIJ4-F1
#
_cell.length_a   1.000
_cell.length_b   1.000
_cell.length_c   1.000
_cell.angle_alpha   90.00
_cell.angle_beta   90.00
_cell.angle_gamma   90.00
#
_symmetry.space_group_name_H-M   'P 1'
#
loop_
_entity.id
_entity.type
_entity.pdbx_description
1 polymer ?
#
loop_
_entity_poly.entity_id
_entity_poly.type
_entity_poly.pdbx_seq_one_letter_code
_entity_poly.pdbx_strand_id
1 'polypeptide(L)'
;EVVQAEPSHEQAWLLLSQIVTAVEDKIVALEAAQRANPRNEQTARQLTQLRQNHSSDLAVGTAYEAHGELQKALAAYTFAAGHPPVAADRLIAQKKLDELRQQLGGKEIKTTSPAMTLLRFMIGPPLIYTIFSLLQNGLRINHLPTRFFWELLTVWFGTVLFIAANQKPNGTEETLFDADILEDWRLRGLLLVLGLLLVLVPFVFVLWGGVGQFFVWKTAVFP
;
A
#
# COMPACT_ATOMS: atom_id res chain seq x y z
N GLU A 1 44.42 -1.54 -8.77
CA GLU A 1 45.15 -0.46 -9.48
C GLU A 1 45.62 -0.89 -10.88
N VAL A 2 46.31 -2.03 -11.04
CA VAL A 2 46.80 -2.51 -12.35
C VAL A 2 45.72 -2.56 -13.45
N VAL A 3 44.54 -3.08 -13.11
CA VAL A 3 43.40 -3.20 -14.04
C VAL A 3 42.88 -1.85 -14.55
N GLN A 4 43.03 -0.77 -13.76
CA GLN A 4 42.64 0.58 -14.19
C GLN A 4 43.70 1.22 -15.09
N ALA A 5 44.99 0.92 -14.85
CA ALA A 5 46.08 1.44 -15.65
C ALA A 5 46.14 0.79 -17.05
N GLU A 6 45.83 -0.51 -17.13
CA GLU A 6 45.92 -1.28 -18.38
C GLU A 6 44.66 -2.14 -18.61
N PRO A 7 43.57 -1.56 -19.15
CA PRO A 7 42.30 -2.26 -19.34
C PRO A 7 42.37 -3.45 -20.31
N SER A 8 43.39 -3.49 -21.18
CA SER A 8 43.61 -4.56 -22.17
C SER A 8 44.47 -5.72 -21.65
N HIS A 9 44.94 -5.68 -20.41
CA HIS A 9 45.82 -6.73 -19.89
C HIS A 9 45.03 -7.94 -19.37
N GLU A 10 44.95 -9.01 -20.17
CA GLU A 10 44.17 -10.21 -19.87
C GLU A 10 44.49 -10.85 -18.50
N GLN A 11 45.78 -11.13 -18.20
CA GLN A 11 46.16 -11.77 -16.92
C GLN A 11 45.68 -10.99 -15.70
N ALA A 12 45.64 -9.65 -15.76
CA ALA A 12 45.22 -8.84 -14.63
C ALA A 12 43.73 -9.04 -14.33
N TRP A 13 42.89 -9.14 -15.36
CA TRP A 13 41.46 -9.47 -15.23
C TRP A 13 41.24 -10.91 -14.76
N LEU A 14 42.02 -11.87 -15.25
CA LEU A 14 41.94 -13.26 -14.78
C LEU A 14 42.31 -13.38 -13.30
N LEU A 15 43.37 -12.71 -12.85
CA LEU A 15 43.74 -12.65 -11.43
C LEU A 15 42.65 -11.99 -10.59
N LEU A 16 42.06 -10.89 -11.09
CA LEU A 16 40.95 -10.24 -10.40
C LEU A 16 39.79 -11.22 -10.19
N SER A 17 39.44 -12.00 -11.22
CA SER A 17 38.36 -13.01 -11.13
C SER A 17 38.62 -14.11 -10.09
N GLN A 18 39.89 -14.37 -9.75
CA GLN A 18 40.25 -15.35 -8.72
C GLN A 18 40.16 -14.77 -7.31
N ILE A 19 40.38 -13.46 -7.16
CA ILE A 19 40.45 -12.79 -5.86
C ILE A 19 39.08 -12.30 -5.39
N VAL A 20 38.23 -11.84 -6.32
CA VAL A 20 36.87 -11.37 -5.97
C VAL A 20 36.00 -12.54 -5.51
N THR A 21 35.23 -12.35 -4.44
CA THR A 21 34.39 -13.40 -3.84
C THR A 21 32.98 -13.45 -4.43
N ALA A 22 32.42 -12.29 -4.79
CA ALA A 22 31.12 -12.18 -5.45
C ALA A 22 31.17 -12.79 -6.85
N VAL A 23 30.18 -13.63 -7.18
CA VAL A 23 30.13 -14.37 -8.45
C VAL A 23 29.95 -13.40 -9.63
N GLU A 24 29.25 -12.30 -9.39
CA GLU A 24 28.99 -11.19 -10.30
C GLU A 24 30.30 -10.53 -10.74
N ASP A 25 31.14 -10.17 -9.77
CA ASP A 25 32.44 -9.55 -10.02
C ASP A 25 33.38 -10.52 -10.77
N LYS A 26 33.24 -11.83 -10.53
CA LYS A 26 33.96 -12.85 -11.32
C LYS A 26 33.50 -12.85 -12.77
N ILE A 27 32.18 -12.81 -13.02
CA ILE A 27 31.62 -12.76 -14.38
C ILE A 27 32.11 -11.50 -15.10
N VAL A 28 32.04 -10.32 -14.45
CA VAL A 28 32.50 -9.06 -15.04
C VAL A 28 34.00 -9.10 -15.36
N ALA A 29 34.82 -9.62 -14.44
CA ALA A 29 36.26 -9.77 -14.66
C ALA A 29 36.57 -10.74 -15.81
N LEU A 30 35.86 -11.87 -15.91
CA LEU A 30 36.04 -12.84 -17.00
C LEU A 30 35.55 -12.29 -18.35
N GLU A 31 34.47 -11.48 -18.38
CA GLU A 31 34.04 -10.79 -19.59
C GLU A 31 35.05 -9.76 -20.08
N ALA A 32 35.66 -9.02 -19.15
CA ALA A 32 36.73 -8.08 -19.48
C ALA A 32 37.98 -8.81 -19.99
N ALA A 33 38.35 -9.93 -19.37
CA ALA A 33 39.42 -10.81 -19.85
C ALA A 33 39.13 -11.35 -21.26
N GLN A 34 37.89 -11.80 -21.53
CA GLN A 34 37.48 -12.28 -22.85
C GLN A 34 37.51 -11.17 -23.92
N ARG A 35 37.17 -9.93 -23.56
CA ARG A 35 37.29 -8.77 -24.44
C ARG A 35 38.74 -8.44 -24.77
N ALA A 36 39.64 -8.55 -23.78
CA ALA A 36 41.07 -8.34 -23.96
C ALA A 36 41.70 -9.41 -24.86
N ASN A 37 41.31 -10.68 -24.70
CA ASN A 37 41.78 -11.79 -25.54
C ASN A 37 40.63 -12.73 -25.94
N PRO A 38 39.97 -12.49 -27.08
CA PRO A 38 38.86 -13.31 -27.54
C PRO A 38 39.23 -14.76 -27.88
N ARG A 39 40.52 -15.06 -28.07
CA ARG A 39 41.02 -16.40 -28.44
C ARG A 39 41.21 -17.33 -27.24
N ASN A 40 41.09 -16.84 -26.00
CA ASN A 40 41.21 -17.69 -24.83
C ASN A 40 39.92 -18.50 -24.61
N GLU A 41 39.92 -19.74 -25.09
CA GLU A 41 38.79 -20.67 -24.92
C GLU A 41 38.49 -21.00 -23.45
N GLN A 42 39.50 -21.00 -22.58
CA GLN A 42 39.31 -21.35 -21.18
C GLN A 42 38.46 -20.29 -20.47
N THR A 43 38.74 -19.01 -20.71
CA THR A 43 37.96 -17.89 -20.19
C THR A 43 36.50 -17.97 -20.67
N ALA A 44 36.29 -18.28 -21.95
CA ALA A 44 34.94 -18.44 -22.50
C ALA A 44 34.17 -19.61 -21.85
N ARG A 45 34.82 -20.75 -21.62
CA ARG A 45 34.22 -21.91 -20.94
C ARG A 45 33.86 -21.59 -19.49
N GLN A 46 34.77 -20.96 -18.74
CA GLN A 46 34.54 -20.55 -17.35
C GLN A 46 33.38 -19.55 -17.26
N LEU A 47 33.35 -18.56 -18.15
CA LEU A 47 32.26 -17.59 -18.23
C LEU A 47 30.91 -18.27 -18.54
N THR A 48 30.90 -19.22 -19.48
CA THR A 48 29.68 -19.98 -19.84
C THR A 48 29.18 -20.81 -18.68
N GLN A 49 30.07 -21.52 -17.98
CA GLN A 49 29.71 -22.35 -16.83
C GLN A 49 29.16 -21.50 -15.68
N LEU A 50 29.79 -20.36 -15.40
CA LEU A 50 29.30 -19.41 -14.39
C LEU A 50 27.91 -18.87 -14.76
N ARG A 51 27.69 -18.47 -16.01
CA ARG A 51 26.39 -17.99 -16.49
C ARG A 51 25.30 -19.07 -16.43
N GLN A 52 25.61 -20.31 -16.79
CA GLN A 52 24.66 -21.42 -16.72
C GLN A 52 24.24 -21.70 -15.29
N ASN A 53 25.19 -21.76 -14.37
CA ASN A 53 24.91 -21.97 -12.95
C ASN A 53 24.11 -20.81 -12.35
N HIS A 54 24.32 -19.57 -12.84
CA HIS A 54 23.67 -18.36 -12.30
C HIS A 54 22.28 -18.09 -12.91
N SER A 55 22.05 -18.48 -14.17
CA SER A 55 20.71 -18.42 -14.81
C SER A 55 19.64 -19.29 -14.11
N SER A 56 20.06 -20.16 -13.19
CA SER A 56 19.22 -20.99 -12.33
C SER A 56 18.20 -20.17 -11.53
N ASP A 57 18.57 -19.03 -10.95
CA ASP A 57 17.73 -18.43 -9.90
C ASP A 57 16.48 -17.72 -10.47
N LEU A 58 16.62 -17.06 -11.62
CA LEU A 58 15.46 -16.56 -12.38
C LEU A 58 14.60 -17.71 -12.92
N ALA A 59 15.24 -18.78 -13.41
CA ALA A 59 14.53 -19.95 -13.92
C ALA A 59 13.70 -20.63 -12.82
N VAL A 60 14.23 -20.72 -11.60
CA VAL A 60 13.51 -21.24 -10.42
C VAL A 60 12.27 -20.38 -10.11
N GLY A 61 12.40 -19.05 -10.16
CA GLY A 61 11.26 -18.13 -10.01
C GLY A 61 10.17 -18.37 -11.06
N THR A 62 10.56 -18.49 -12.33
CA THR A 62 9.61 -18.77 -13.43
C THR A 62 8.95 -20.14 -13.31
N ALA A 63 9.67 -21.15 -12.82
CA ALA A 63 9.13 -22.48 -12.59
C ALA A 63 8.06 -22.46 -11.48
N TYR A 64 8.28 -21.75 -10.38
CA TYR A 64 7.26 -21.60 -9.33
C TYR A 64 6.03 -20.82 -9.81
N GLU A 65 6.23 -19.80 -10.64
CA GLU A 65 5.15 -19.03 -11.27
C GLU A 65 4.28 -19.93 -12.16
N ALA A 66 4.89 -20.79 -12.98
CA ALA A 66 4.19 -21.74 -13.85
C ALA A 66 3.35 -22.78 -13.09
N HIS A 67 3.77 -23.14 -11.87
CA HIS A 67 3.01 -24.05 -10.99
C HIS A 67 1.98 -23.33 -10.11
N GLY A 68 1.85 -22.02 -10.21
CA GLY A 68 0.95 -21.22 -9.37
C GLY A 68 1.40 -21.06 -7.92
N GLU A 69 2.64 -21.42 -7.58
CA GLU A 69 3.21 -21.31 -6.24
C GLU A 69 3.77 -19.90 -6.00
N LEU A 70 2.90 -18.88 -6.07
CA LEU A 70 3.27 -17.47 -6.14
C LEU A 70 4.16 -16.98 -4.97
N GLN A 71 3.95 -17.50 -3.76
CA GLN A 71 4.76 -17.14 -2.59
C GLN A 71 6.22 -17.63 -2.72
N LYS A 72 6.42 -18.83 -3.27
CA LYS A 72 7.77 -19.36 -3.54
C LYS A 72 8.43 -18.64 -4.71
N ALA A 73 7.64 -18.30 -5.74
CA ALA A 73 8.12 -17.46 -6.84
C ALA A 73 8.60 -16.10 -6.33
N LEU A 74 7.85 -15.46 -5.43
CA LEU A 74 8.24 -14.18 -4.82
C LEU A 74 9.55 -14.30 -4.04
N ALA A 75 9.73 -15.37 -3.24
CA ALA A 75 10.99 -15.60 -2.53
C ALA A 75 12.17 -15.78 -3.50
N ALA A 76 11.99 -16.58 -4.56
CA ALA A 76 13.03 -16.80 -5.59
C ALA A 76 13.41 -15.52 -6.33
N TYR A 77 12.43 -14.73 -6.78
CA TYR A 77 12.71 -13.46 -7.44
C TYR A 77 13.29 -12.40 -6.49
N THR A 78 12.94 -12.43 -5.20
CA THR A 78 13.53 -11.54 -4.19
C THR A 78 15.00 -11.87 -3.98
N PHE A 79 15.33 -13.17 -3.94
CA PHE A 79 16.71 -13.64 -3.89
C PHE A 79 17.50 -13.21 -5.13
N ALA A 80 16.94 -13.44 -6.32
CA ALA A 80 17.53 -13.04 -7.59
C ALA A 80 17.70 -11.50 -7.73
N ALA A 81 16.79 -10.70 -7.17
CA ALA A 81 16.89 -9.25 -7.18
C ALA A 81 17.92 -8.71 -6.18
N GLY A 82 18.20 -9.47 -5.09
CA GLY A 82 19.19 -9.13 -4.07
C GLY A 82 20.63 -9.46 -4.49
N HIS A 83 20.81 -10.53 -5.26
CA HIS A 83 22.11 -10.99 -5.76
C HIS A 83 22.07 -11.22 -7.28
N PRO A 84 21.81 -10.18 -8.08
CA PRO A 84 21.61 -10.37 -9.51
C PRO A 84 22.96 -10.59 -10.23
N PRO A 85 23.08 -11.65 -11.08
CA PRO A 85 24.29 -11.91 -11.87
C PRO A 85 24.63 -10.78 -12.83
N VAL A 86 23.58 -10.20 -13.41
CA VAL A 86 23.62 -9.20 -14.47
C VAL A 86 22.68 -8.07 -14.08
N ALA A 87 23.08 -6.82 -14.31
CA ALA A 87 22.22 -5.66 -14.05
C ALA A 87 20.86 -5.74 -14.78
N ALA A 88 20.84 -6.36 -15.96
CA ALA A 88 19.63 -6.63 -16.72
C ALA A 88 18.68 -7.60 -15.99
N ASP A 89 19.22 -8.65 -15.38
CA ASP A 89 18.45 -9.66 -14.64
C ASP A 89 17.84 -9.07 -13.37
N ARG A 90 18.50 -8.09 -12.76
CA ARG A 90 17.92 -7.31 -11.65
C ARG A 90 16.64 -6.59 -12.08
N LEU A 91 16.64 -5.95 -13.25
CA LEU A 91 15.47 -5.26 -13.79
C LEU A 91 14.35 -6.23 -14.10
N ILE A 92 14.68 -7.41 -14.65
CA ILE A 92 13.69 -8.46 -14.92
C ILE A 92 13.10 -8.99 -13.61
N ALA A 93 13.93 -9.32 -12.62
CA ALA A 93 13.48 -9.79 -11.30
C ALA A 93 12.63 -8.73 -10.58
N GLN A 94 13.02 -7.46 -10.63
CA GLN A 94 12.24 -6.37 -10.04
C GLN A 94 10.87 -6.21 -10.71
N LYS A 95 10.83 -6.21 -12.05
CA LYS A 95 9.57 -6.15 -12.79
C LYS A 95 8.66 -7.32 -12.42
N LYS A 96 9.20 -8.53 -12.35
CA LYS A 96 8.46 -9.74 -11.94
C LYS A 96 7.98 -9.67 -10.49
N LEU A 97 8.78 -9.12 -9.58
CA LEU A 97 8.37 -8.89 -8.19
C LEU A 97 7.21 -7.92 -8.11
N ASP A 98 7.22 -6.83 -8.88
CA ASP A 98 6.13 -5.86 -8.86
C ASP A 98 4.84 -6.44 -9.45
N GLU A 99 4.93 -7.20 -10.55
CA GLU A 99 3.81 -7.97 -11.11
C GLU A 99 3.23 -8.96 -10.09
N LEU A 100 4.09 -9.76 -9.44
CA LEU A 100 3.67 -10.72 -8.41
C LEU A 100 3.11 -10.03 -7.18
N ARG A 101 3.68 -8.92 -6.73
CA ARG A 101 3.15 -8.11 -5.62
C ARG A 101 1.83 -7.46 -5.98
N GLN A 102 1.56 -7.14 -7.24
CA GLN A 102 0.26 -6.65 -7.65
C GLN A 102 -0.77 -7.79 -7.66
N GLN A 103 -0.39 -8.97 -8.15
CA GLN A 103 -1.24 -10.18 -8.11
C GLN A 103 -1.54 -10.65 -6.68
N LEU A 104 -0.51 -10.66 -5.82
CA LEU A 104 -0.63 -11.02 -4.40
C LEU A 104 -1.23 -9.88 -3.58
N GLY A 105 -0.92 -8.62 -3.87
CA GLY A 105 -1.48 -7.44 -3.20
C GLY A 105 -2.97 -7.23 -3.53
N GLY A 106 -3.44 -7.73 -4.68
CA GLY A 106 -4.86 -7.92 -4.94
C GLY A 106 -5.51 -9.02 -4.09
N LYS A 107 -4.72 -9.89 -3.44
CA LYS A 107 -5.18 -11.06 -2.67
C LYS A 107 -4.80 -11.06 -1.18
N GLU A 108 -3.83 -10.26 -0.73
CA GLU A 108 -3.17 -10.44 0.57
C GLU A 108 -2.82 -9.13 1.31
N ILE A 109 -3.52 -8.03 1.03
CA ILE A 109 -3.78 -7.10 2.15
C ILE A 109 -4.55 -7.94 3.15
N LYS A 110 -4.12 -8.00 4.43
CA LYS A 110 -5.00 -8.44 5.53
C LYS A 110 -6.24 -7.56 5.43
N THR A 111 -7.21 -8.05 4.66
CA THR A 111 -8.44 -7.37 4.35
C THR A 111 -9.16 -7.39 5.67
N THR A 112 -8.95 -6.33 6.44
CA THR A 112 -9.99 -5.86 7.34
C THR A 112 -11.20 -5.82 6.44
N SER A 113 -12.14 -6.75 6.64
CA SER A 113 -13.17 -7.03 5.65
C SER A 113 -13.75 -5.68 5.20
N PRO A 114 -13.97 -5.44 3.90
CA PRO A 114 -14.55 -4.18 3.44
C PRO A 114 -15.79 -3.82 4.27
N ALA A 115 -16.57 -4.84 4.65
CA ALA A 115 -17.65 -4.77 5.63
C ALA A 115 -17.25 -4.16 6.98
N MET A 116 -16.15 -4.59 7.62
CA MET A 116 -15.69 -4.04 8.89
C MET A 116 -15.21 -2.59 8.77
N THR A 117 -14.59 -2.23 7.64
CA THR A 117 -14.19 -0.84 7.37
C THR A 117 -15.43 0.05 7.20
N LEU A 118 -16.42 -0.39 6.42
CA LEU A 118 -17.70 0.30 6.25
C LEU A 118 -18.46 0.41 7.56
N LEU A 119 -18.51 -0.66 8.34
CA LEU A 119 -19.14 -0.68 9.66
C LEU A 119 -18.48 0.35 10.59
N ARG A 120 -17.15 0.41 10.61
CA ARG A 120 -16.41 1.40 11.40
C ARG A 120 -16.72 2.83 10.96
N PHE A 121 -16.85 3.08 9.67
CA PHE A 121 -17.23 4.39 9.16
C PHE A 121 -18.70 4.74 9.46
N MET A 122 -19.62 3.77 9.42
CA MET A 122 -21.04 3.98 9.76
C MET A 122 -21.24 4.28 11.25
N ILE A 123 -20.57 3.52 12.13
CA ILE A 123 -20.75 3.64 13.58
C ILE A 123 -19.93 4.80 14.17
N GLY A 124 -18.78 5.13 13.56
CA GLY A 124 -17.82 6.08 14.11
C GLY A 124 -18.41 7.45 14.46
N PRO A 125 -18.92 8.24 13.49
CA PRO A 125 -19.43 9.58 13.75
C PRO A 125 -20.61 9.61 14.73
N PRO A 126 -21.66 8.76 14.61
CA PRO A 126 -22.74 8.71 15.60
C PRO A 126 -22.27 8.33 17.01
N LEU A 127 -21.31 7.41 17.13
CA LEU A 127 -20.75 7.00 18.41
C LEU A 127 -19.99 8.16 19.06
N ILE A 128 -19.14 8.86 18.29
CA ILE A 128 -18.40 10.03 18.77
C ILE A 128 -19.38 11.13 19.20
N TYR A 129 -20.42 11.40 18.40
CA TYR A 129 -21.46 12.37 18.75
C TYR A 129 -22.16 12.03 20.06
N THR A 130 -22.52 10.76 20.25
CA THR A 130 -23.19 10.26 21.46
C THR A 130 -22.29 10.42 22.69
N ILE A 131 -21.03 9.99 22.61
CA ILE A 131 -20.07 10.14 23.71
C ILE A 131 -19.87 11.61 24.04
N PHE A 132 -19.71 12.47 23.04
CA PHE A 132 -19.51 13.90 23.23
C PHE A 132 -20.71 14.57 23.90
N SER A 133 -21.92 14.23 23.46
CA SER A 133 -23.17 14.73 24.03
C SER A 133 -23.37 14.25 25.48
N LEU A 134 -23.02 13.00 25.78
CA LEU A 134 -23.08 12.47 27.14
C LEU A 134 -22.09 13.20 28.07
N LEU A 135 -20.87 13.46 27.62
CA LEU A 135 -19.87 14.20 28.39
C LEU A 135 -20.35 15.61 28.73
N GLN A 136 -20.95 16.33 27.78
CA GLN A 136 -21.49 17.67 28.02
C GLN A 136 -22.66 17.70 29.00
N ASN A 137 -23.47 16.64 29.05
CA ASN A 137 -24.59 16.52 30.00
C ASN A 137 -24.16 15.90 31.34
N GLY A 138 -22.86 15.79 31.61
CA GLY A 138 -22.33 15.21 32.84
C GLY A 138 -22.71 13.74 33.03
N LEU A 139 -22.79 12.99 31.93
CA LEU A 139 -23.16 11.56 31.87
C LEU A 139 -24.57 11.25 32.43
N ARG A 140 -25.44 12.25 32.59
CA ARG A 140 -26.82 12.07 33.07
C ARG A 140 -27.75 11.64 31.93
N ILE A 141 -27.76 10.35 31.63
CA ILE A 141 -28.54 9.75 30.51
C ILE A 141 -30.02 10.12 30.58
N ASN A 142 -30.61 10.16 31.78
CA ASN A 142 -32.03 10.46 31.97
C ASN A 142 -32.42 11.92 31.65
N HIS A 143 -31.44 12.81 31.44
CA HIS A 143 -31.66 14.23 31.16
C HIS A 143 -31.34 14.59 29.71
N LEU A 144 -31.17 13.60 28.82
CA LEU A 144 -30.93 13.87 27.41
C LEU A 144 -32.16 14.57 26.81
N PRO A 145 -32.00 15.78 26.26
CA PRO A 145 -33.13 16.52 25.71
C PRO A 145 -33.63 15.81 24.45
N THR A 146 -34.94 15.86 24.16
CA THR A 146 -35.54 15.19 22.99
C THR A 146 -34.87 15.57 21.65
N ARG A 147 -34.29 16.78 21.56
CA ARG A 147 -33.49 17.23 20.40
C ARG A 147 -32.28 16.33 20.10
N PHE A 148 -31.70 15.70 21.12
CA PHE A 148 -30.55 14.81 20.98
C PHE A 148 -30.84 13.66 20.00
N PHE A 149 -32.05 13.09 20.05
CA PHE A 149 -32.43 11.98 19.17
C PHE A 149 -32.55 12.43 17.71
N TRP A 150 -33.08 13.63 17.46
CA TRP A 150 -33.16 14.20 16.12
C TRP A 150 -31.78 14.51 15.55
N GLU A 151 -30.90 15.07 16.38
CA GLU A 151 -29.50 15.34 16.00
C GLU A 151 -28.75 14.03 15.71
N LEU A 152 -28.92 13.01 16.54
CA LEU A 152 -28.32 11.69 16.35
C LEU A 152 -28.78 11.03 15.03
N LEU A 153 -30.07 11.08 14.72
CA LEU A 153 -30.62 10.60 13.45
C LEU A 153 -30.02 11.37 12.26
N THR A 154 -29.83 12.68 12.40
CA THR A 154 -29.22 13.53 11.37
C THR A 154 -27.77 13.13 11.11
N VAL A 155 -26.98 12.89 12.16
CA VAL A 155 -25.59 12.40 12.04
C VAL A 155 -25.54 11.02 11.39
N TRP A 156 -26.46 10.12 11.77
CA TRP A 156 -26.59 8.79 11.17
C TRP A 156 -26.85 8.88 9.67
N PHE A 157 -27.87 9.65 9.28
CA PHE A 157 -28.25 9.82 7.88
C PHE A 157 -27.13 10.47 7.05
N GLY A 158 -26.48 11.51 7.59
CA GLY A 158 -25.33 12.16 6.95
C GLY A 158 -24.15 11.21 6.74
N THR A 159 -23.90 10.31 7.70
CA THR A 159 -22.84 9.31 7.61
C THR A 159 -23.12 8.29 6.50
N VAL A 160 -24.36 7.78 6.42
CA VAL A 160 -24.79 6.88 5.35
C VAL A 160 -24.65 7.54 3.99
N LEU A 161 -25.09 8.80 3.86
CA LEU A 161 -25.00 9.57 2.61
C LEU A 161 -23.54 9.77 2.17
N PHE A 162 -22.67 10.13 3.12
CA PHE A 162 -21.24 10.32 2.87
C PHE A 162 -20.55 9.02 2.40
N ILE A 163 -20.86 7.89 3.04
CA ILE A 163 -20.31 6.59 2.68
C ILE A 163 -20.80 6.15 1.29
N ALA A 164 -22.11 6.28 1.05
CA ALA A 164 -22.70 5.96 -0.25
C ALA A 164 -22.07 6.79 -1.37
N ALA A 165 -21.85 8.08 -1.14
CA ALA A 165 -21.17 8.96 -2.09
C ALA A 165 -19.68 8.62 -2.30
N ASN A 166 -19.04 7.85 -1.41
CA ASN A 166 -17.61 7.53 -1.52
C ASN A 166 -17.33 6.10 -2.01
N GLN A 167 -18.30 5.20 -1.95
CA GLN A 167 -18.15 3.87 -2.54
C GLN A 167 -18.02 3.97 -4.07
N LYS A 168 -17.04 3.25 -4.64
CA LYS A 168 -17.01 3.03 -6.09
C LYS A 168 -17.98 1.90 -6.42
N PRO A 169 -18.76 2.01 -7.51
CA PRO A 169 -19.60 0.91 -7.96
C PRO A 169 -18.69 -0.25 -8.38
N ASN A 170 -18.54 -1.24 -7.50
CA ASN A 170 -17.96 -2.53 -7.87
C ASN A 170 -19.12 -3.36 -8.38
N GLY A 171 -19.10 -3.69 -9.68
CA GLY A 171 -20.24 -4.12 -10.51
C GLY A 171 -21.00 -5.40 -10.13
N THR A 172 -20.97 -5.84 -8.87
CA THR A 172 -21.70 -7.02 -8.38
C THR A 172 -22.49 -6.78 -7.10
N GLU A 173 -22.35 -5.63 -6.43
CA GLU A 173 -23.10 -5.35 -5.21
C GLU A 173 -24.29 -4.42 -5.50
N GLU A 174 -25.49 -4.82 -5.06
CA GLU A 174 -26.68 -3.96 -5.05
C GLU A 174 -26.38 -2.74 -4.18
N THR A 175 -26.09 -1.62 -4.81
CA THR A 175 -25.85 -0.36 -4.12
C THR A 175 -27.18 0.24 -3.66
N LEU A 176 -27.16 0.95 -2.54
CA LEU A 176 -28.34 1.59 -1.93
C LEU A 176 -28.94 2.72 -2.80
N PHE A 177 -28.19 3.17 -3.81
CA PHE A 177 -28.56 4.20 -4.77
C PHE A 177 -28.40 3.66 -6.17
N ASP A 178 -29.19 4.19 -7.10
CA ASP A 178 -29.11 3.81 -8.50
C ASP A 178 -27.70 4.10 -9.06
N ALA A 179 -27.16 3.19 -9.86
CA ALA A 179 -25.79 3.28 -10.37
C ALA A 179 -25.58 4.56 -11.18
N ASP A 180 -26.61 4.98 -11.91
CA ASP A 180 -26.63 6.19 -12.73
C ASP A 180 -26.41 7.47 -11.91
N ILE A 181 -26.93 7.52 -10.67
CA ILE A 181 -26.75 8.68 -9.78
C ILE A 181 -25.31 8.74 -9.26
N LEU A 182 -24.67 7.58 -9.05
CA LEU A 182 -23.31 7.47 -8.52
C LEU A 182 -22.23 7.67 -9.61
N GLU A 183 -22.59 7.55 -10.89
CA GLU A 183 -21.68 7.72 -12.02
C GLU A 183 -21.39 9.21 -12.31
N ASP A 184 -22.35 10.11 -12.07
CA ASP A 184 -22.14 11.55 -12.21
C ASP A 184 -21.31 12.11 -11.03
N TRP A 185 -20.09 12.54 -11.33
CA TRP A 185 -19.17 13.14 -10.36
C TRP A 185 -19.74 14.37 -9.65
N ARG A 186 -20.66 15.13 -10.29
CA ARG A 186 -21.27 16.33 -9.70
C ARG A 186 -22.28 15.97 -8.63
N LEU A 187 -23.20 15.04 -8.94
CA LEU A 187 -24.19 14.55 -7.98
C LEU A 187 -23.49 13.87 -6.80
N ARG A 188 -22.47 13.05 -7.09
CA ARG A 188 -21.62 12.44 -6.07
C ARG A 188 -20.95 13.48 -5.18
N GLY A 189 -20.39 14.55 -5.76
CA GLY A 189 -19.79 15.66 -5.03
C GLY A 189 -20.81 16.37 -4.13
N LEU A 190 -22.02 16.64 -4.62
CA LEU A 190 -23.10 17.25 -3.84
C LEU A 190 -23.55 16.36 -2.68
N LEU A 191 -23.72 15.05 -2.91
CA LEU A 191 -24.08 14.08 -1.86
C LEU A 191 -23.00 14.01 -0.78
N LEU A 192 -21.72 14.05 -1.17
CA LEU A 192 -20.60 14.05 -0.23
C LEU A 192 -20.63 15.31 0.64
N VAL A 193 -20.77 16.49 0.04
CA VAL A 193 -20.84 17.77 0.76
C VAL A 193 -22.06 17.80 1.68
N LEU A 194 -23.23 17.37 1.19
CA LEU A 194 -24.46 17.32 1.98
C LEU A 194 -24.33 16.35 3.16
N GLY A 195 -23.80 15.16 2.93
CA GLY A 195 -23.55 14.16 3.98
C GLY A 195 -22.60 14.70 5.04
N LEU A 196 -21.52 15.35 4.62
CA LEU A 196 -20.56 16.00 5.52
C LEU A 196 -21.21 17.12 6.34
N LEU A 197 -22.03 17.97 5.73
CA LEU A 197 -22.75 19.04 6.45
C LEU A 197 -23.73 18.48 7.49
N LEU A 198 -24.50 17.44 7.13
CA LEU A 198 -25.41 16.76 8.05
C LEU A 198 -24.69 16.14 9.25
N VAL A 199 -23.47 15.62 9.04
CA VAL A 199 -22.63 15.13 10.13
C VAL A 199 -22.11 16.28 10.98
N LEU A 200 -21.59 17.37 10.40
CA LEU A 200 -20.89 18.43 11.13
C LEU A 200 -21.81 19.41 11.88
N VAL A 201 -22.99 19.74 11.33
CA VAL A 201 -23.89 20.74 11.91
C VAL A 201 -24.29 20.41 13.35
N PRO A 202 -24.70 19.17 13.70
CA PRO A 202 -24.96 18.78 15.08
C PRO A 202 -23.78 19.00 16.03
N PHE A 203 -22.55 18.72 15.60
CA PHE A 203 -21.36 18.97 16.42
C PHE A 203 -21.17 20.46 16.71
N VAL A 204 -21.40 21.32 15.72
CA VAL A 204 -21.33 22.78 15.91
C VAL A 204 -22.37 23.25 16.92
N PHE A 205 -23.61 22.75 16.85
CA PHE A 205 -24.67 23.09 17.82
C PHE A 205 -24.33 22.64 19.23
N VAL A 206 -23.81 21.42 19.39
CA VAL A 206 -23.40 20.88 20.69
C VAL A 206 -22.21 21.66 21.26
N LEU A 207 -21.22 22.03 20.44
CA LEU A 207 -20.12 22.90 20.85
C LEU A 207 -20.61 24.29 21.26
N TRP A 208 -21.49 24.90 20.48
CA TRP A 208 -22.07 26.21 20.76
C TRP A 208 -22.88 26.21 22.08
N GLY A 209 -23.70 25.17 22.29
CA GLY A 209 -24.45 24.97 23.53
C GLY A 209 -23.53 24.83 24.75
N GLY A 210 -22.43 24.08 24.61
CA GLY A 210 -21.42 23.93 25.66
C GLY A 210 -20.75 25.25 26.03
N VAL A 211 -20.39 26.08 25.04
CA VAL A 211 -19.83 27.42 25.28
C VAL A 211 -20.80 28.30 26.05
N GLY A 212 -22.10 28.28 25.68
CA GLY A 212 -23.13 29.04 26.41
C GLY A 212 -23.25 28.63 27.88
N GLN A 213 -23.27 27.32 28.16
CA GLN A 213 -23.30 26.79 29.53
C GLN A 213 -22.06 27.18 30.34
N PHE A 214 -20.88 27.16 29.70
CA PHE A 214 -19.63 27.58 30.35
C PHE A 214 -19.66 29.05 30.79
N PHE A 215 -20.19 29.95 29.96
CA PHE A 215 -20.33 31.37 30.35
C PHE A 215 -21.29 31.57 31.52
N VAL A 216 -22.44 30.89 31.51
CA VAL A 216 -23.42 30.94 32.61
C VAL A 216 -22.80 30.43 33.92
N TRP A 217 -22.08 29.31 33.85
CA TRP A 217 -21.38 28.76 35.01
C TRP A 217 -20.32 29.72 35.55
N LYS A 218 -19.50 30.32 34.67
CA LYS A 218 -18.47 31.29 35.07
C LYS A 218 -19.07 32.49 35.81
N THR A 219 -20.18 33.04 35.32
CA THR A 219 -20.87 34.17 35.98
C THR A 219 -21.50 33.80 37.32
N ALA A 220 -21.89 32.54 37.51
CA ALA A 220 -22.49 32.09 38.77
C ALA A 220 -21.44 31.79 39.86
N VAL A 221 -20.25 31.30 39.48
CA VAL A 221 -19.18 30.93 40.43
C VAL A 221 -18.27 32.13 40.77
N PHE A 222 -18.08 33.07 39.84
CA PHE A 222 -17.22 34.23 40.01
C PHE A 222 -18.01 35.53 39.75
N PRO A 223 -18.90 35.94 40.68
CA PRO A 223 -19.69 37.17 40.57
C PRO A 223 -18.84 38.45 40.70
#